data_AF-A0A7H0NEE7-F1
#
_entry.id   AF-A0A7H0NEE7-F1
#
_cell.length_a   1.000
_cell.length_b   1.000
_cell.length_c   1.000
_cell.angle_alpha   90.00
_cell.angle_beta   90.00
_cell.angle_gamma   90.00
#
_symmetry.space_group_name_H-M   'P 1'
#
loop_
_entity.id
_entity.type
_entity.pdbx_description
1 polymer ?
#
loop_
_entity_poly.entity_id
_entity_poly.type
_entity_poly.pdbx_seq_one_letter_code
_entity_poly.pdbx_strand_id
1 'polypeptide(L)'
;MSLTIWIALLVLTLILTFVTATWFRPLDPRREQRIWIRSAFRLPLTIVLVLVLGACGRATSEKTVRKLAGSPEAVKARQEAEAAGRGTIGAWEAETPLTLGLVILEDVCIGGRDKEWFFQTGDDKYKIRCMLSISAYFGADPRTVADTIDGVLSAGDQTDSPIAFNHDFLYARTVVDYYRGKNGAPVGHNAVEPTRLSKAGTITLNWDQVRGENRRELIDEPRSCAPHDPPIKRCLKEPGSTTVKDLRNKYGMVFKITIPIKNYYTIRK
;
A
#
# COMPACT_ATOMS: atom_id res chain seq x y z
N MET A 1 8.89 32.91 4.69
CA MET A 1 10.36 32.72 4.56
C MET A 1 10.88 32.13 5.86
N SER A 2 11.35 30.89 5.80
CA SER A 2 11.59 30.03 6.97
C SER A 2 12.89 30.40 7.70
N LEU A 3 12.85 30.32 9.04
CA LEU A 3 13.97 30.46 9.99
C LEU A 3 15.24 29.69 9.57
N THR A 4 15.07 28.61 8.80
CA THR A 4 16.14 27.77 8.26
C THR A 4 17.03 28.48 7.23
N ILE A 5 16.49 29.44 6.47
CA ILE A 5 17.25 30.20 5.47
C ILE A 5 18.20 31.20 6.17
N TRP A 6 17.75 31.80 7.27
CA TRP A 6 18.58 32.70 8.08
C TRP A 6 19.75 31.98 8.75
N ILE A 7 19.53 30.75 9.23
CA ILE A 7 20.59 29.93 9.82
C ILE A 7 21.61 29.52 8.76
N ALA A 8 21.15 29.12 7.57
CA ALA A 8 22.05 28.77 6.45
C ALA A 8 22.89 29.98 5.99
N LEU A 9 22.27 31.17 5.89
CA LEU A 9 22.97 32.41 5.56
C LEU A 9 23.99 32.80 6.63
N LEU A 10 23.63 32.71 7.92
CA LEU A 10 24.55 32.99 9.03
C LEU A 10 25.77 32.07 9.01
N VAL A 11 25.55 30.77 8.80
CA VAL A 11 26.62 29.77 8.70
C VAL A 11 27.51 30.06 7.48
N LEU A 12 26.92 30.41 6.33
CA LEU A 12 27.67 30.73 5.12
C LEU A 12 28.52 32.00 5.30
N THR A 13 27.98 33.05 5.92
CA THR A 13 28.73 34.28 6.24
C THR A 13 29.86 34.03 7.23
N LEU A 14 29.66 33.17 8.23
CA LEU A 14 30.70 32.78 9.17
C LEU A 14 31.82 31.98 8.48
N ILE A 15 31.48 31.11 7.53
CA ILE A 15 32.49 30.37 6.75
C ILE A 15 33.27 31.31 5.82
N LEU A 16 32.59 32.22 5.10
CA LEU A 16 33.26 33.16 4.19
C LEU A 16 34.21 34.12 4.91
N THR A 17 33.79 34.69 6.04
CA THR A 17 34.63 35.57 6.86
C THR A 17 35.88 34.85 7.39
N PHE A 18 35.76 33.56 7.70
CA PHE A 18 36.88 32.72 8.14
C PHE A 18 37.88 32.44 7.01
N VAL A 19 37.39 32.15 5.80
CA VAL A 19 38.24 31.89 4.63
C VAL A 19 39.02 33.16 4.25
N THR A 20 38.38 34.33 4.26
CA THR A 20 39.06 35.61 3.97
C THR A 20 40.14 35.97 4.99
N ALA A 21 39.94 35.63 6.27
CA ALA A 21 40.92 35.88 7.32
C ALA A 21 42.17 34.96 7.23
N THR A 22 42.05 33.80 6.56
CA THR A 22 43.17 32.86 6.39
C THR A 22 44.00 33.07 5.13
N TRP A 23 43.50 33.82 4.14
CA TRP A 23 44.17 34.00 2.84
C TRP A 23 45.09 35.23 2.74
N PHE A 24 44.93 36.23 3.61
CA PHE A 24 45.82 37.39 3.66
C PHE A 24 46.63 37.41 4.97
N ARG A 25 47.71 36.64 5.00
CA ARG A 25 48.86 36.97 5.84
C ARG A 25 50.13 36.86 5.00
N PRO A 26 50.90 37.96 4.84
CA PRO A 26 52.17 37.92 4.14
C PRO A 26 53.17 37.07 4.94
N LEU A 27 53.97 36.30 4.22
CA LEU A 27 55.06 35.50 4.74
C LEU A 27 56.17 36.43 5.25
N ASP A 28 56.46 36.36 6.55
CA ASP A 28 57.73 36.81 7.11
C ASP A 28 58.24 35.72 8.09
N PRO A 29 59.50 35.26 8.00
CA PRO A 29 59.97 34.12 8.76
C PRO A 29 60.85 34.59 9.92
N ARG A 30 60.46 34.34 11.17
CA ARG A 30 61.38 33.94 12.25
C ARG A 30 60.68 33.69 13.58
N ARG A 31 61.03 32.52 14.12
CA ARG A 31 61.24 32.18 15.54
C ARG A 31 60.08 32.36 16.53
N GLU A 32 59.88 31.25 17.25
CA GLU A 32 59.28 31.09 18.58
C GLU A 32 57.76 30.90 18.71
N GLN A 33 57.45 30.06 19.70
CA GLN A 33 56.12 29.71 20.24
C GLN A 33 55.30 28.66 19.48
N ARG A 34 55.85 27.44 19.41
CA ARG A 34 55.11 26.23 19.04
C ARG A 34 54.63 25.44 20.28
N ILE A 35 53.83 26.03 21.18
CA ILE A 35 53.21 25.26 22.30
C ILE A 35 51.69 25.51 22.50
N TRP A 36 51.06 26.59 22.04
CA TRP A 36 49.68 26.89 22.50
C TRP A 36 48.51 26.68 21.52
N ILE A 37 48.75 26.19 20.29
CA ILE A 37 47.69 26.04 19.27
C ILE A 37 47.35 24.55 19.07
N ARG A 38 46.83 23.89 20.10
CA ARG A 38 46.11 22.61 19.93
C ARG A 38 44.79 22.49 20.69
N SER A 39 44.46 23.42 21.59
CA SER A 39 43.24 23.33 22.42
C SER A 39 42.04 24.17 21.96
N ALA A 40 42.15 25.02 20.93
CA ALA A 40 41.00 25.82 20.47
C ALA A 40 40.24 25.23 19.28
N PHE A 41 40.85 24.29 18.54
CA PHE A 41 40.31 23.80 17.26
C PHE A 41 39.47 22.51 17.34
N ARG A 42 39.36 21.88 18.51
CA ARG A 42 38.59 20.62 18.66
C ARG A 42 37.16 20.78 19.20
N LEU A 43 36.86 21.91 19.85
CA LEU A 43 35.56 22.12 20.50
C LEU A 43 34.42 22.60 19.57
N PRO A 44 34.60 23.48 18.57
CA PRO A 44 33.46 23.91 17.76
C PRO A 44 33.00 22.83 16.77
N LEU A 45 33.93 22.00 16.28
CA LEU A 45 33.60 20.92 15.33
C LEU A 45 32.80 19.79 15.98
N THR A 46 33.10 19.43 17.24
CA THR A 46 32.36 18.38 17.96
C THR A 46 30.95 18.82 18.35
N ILE A 47 30.75 20.08 18.74
CA ILE A 47 29.42 20.60 19.08
C ILE A 47 28.51 20.68 17.83
N VAL A 48 29.05 21.10 16.68
CA VAL A 48 28.31 21.10 15.41
C VAL A 48 27.98 19.68 14.94
N LEU A 49 28.91 18.72 15.08
CA LEU A 49 28.65 17.32 14.72
C LEU A 49 27.57 16.68 15.60
N VAL A 50 27.57 16.96 16.92
CA VAL A 50 26.55 16.45 17.86
C VAL A 50 25.17 17.05 17.58
N LEU A 51 25.09 18.33 17.21
CA LEU A 51 23.81 18.97 16.85
C LEU A 51 23.25 18.46 15.52
N VAL A 52 24.12 18.15 14.54
CA VAL A 52 23.70 17.55 13.27
C VAL A 52 23.25 16.09 13.44
N LEU A 53 23.84 15.34 14.38
CA LEU A 53 23.43 13.97 14.72
C LEU A 53 22.16 13.91 15.60
N GLY A 54 21.87 14.96 16.36
CA GLY A 54 20.69 15.04 17.24
C GLY A 54 19.36 15.21 16.51
N ALA A 55 19.39 15.66 15.25
CA ALA A 55 18.20 15.82 14.40
C ALA A 55 17.86 14.56 13.57
N CYS A 56 18.45 13.41 13.90
CA CYS A 56 18.08 12.12 13.34
C CYS A 56 16.72 11.69 13.92
N GLY A 57 15.65 11.88 13.14
CA GLY A 57 14.30 11.49 13.51
C GLY A 57 14.17 9.97 13.66
N ARG A 58 14.31 9.48 14.90
CA ARG A 58 14.31 8.06 15.26
C ARG A 58 13.07 7.30 14.78
N ALA A 59 13.29 6.06 14.33
CA ALA A 59 12.26 5.08 14.05
C ALA A 59 11.40 4.81 15.29
N THR A 60 10.12 4.48 15.05
CA THR A 60 9.21 4.17 16.17
C THR A 60 9.51 2.78 16.68
N SER A 61 9.77 2.64 17.99
CA SER A 61 10.09 1.35 18.59
C SER A 61 8.91 0.38 18.52
N GLU A 62 9.18 -0.91 18.40
CA GLU A 62 8.15 -1.96 18.35
C GLU A 62 7.17 -1.90 19.53
N LYS A 63 7.69 -1.68 20.74
CA LYS A 63 6.87 -1.49 21.96
C LYS A 63 5.86 -0.34 21.80
N THR A 64 6.29 0.75 21.16
CA THR A 64 5.42 1.91 20.88
C THR A 64 4.39 1.56 19.83
N VAL A 65 4.79 0.89 18.74
CA VAL A 65 3.86 0.43 17.70
C VAL A 65 2.79 -0.47 18.30
N ARG A 66 3.18 -1.49 19.09
CA ARG A 66 2.25 -2.42 19.73
C ARG A 66 1.27 -1.70 20.65
N LYS A 67 1.76 -0.75 21.45
CA LYS A 67 0.92 0.08 22.33
C LYS A 67 -0.10 0.90 21.54
N LEU A 68 0.32 1.54 20.45
CA LEU A 68 -0.56 2.37 19.62
C LEU A 68 -1.55 1.53 18.80
N ALA A 69 -1.11 0.40 18.24
CA ALA A 69 -1.97 -0.55 17.51
C ALA A 69 -3.05 -1.17 18.41
N GLY A 70 -2.73 -1.39 19.70
CA GLY A 70 -3.67 -1.89 20.69
C GLY A 70 -4.52 -0.81 21.37
N SER A 71 -4.41 0.46 20.98
CA SER A 71 -5.21 1.54 21.57
C SER A 71 -6.71 1.36 21.25
N PRO A 72 -7.63 1.81 22.13
CA PRO A 72 -9.07 1.73 21.87
C PRO A 72 -9.47 2.36 20.52
N GLU A 73 -8.84 3.47 20.15
CA GLU A 73 -9.07 4.17 18.89
C GLU A 73 -8.66 3.31 17.69
N ALA A 74 -7.49 2.67 17.75
CA ALA A 74 -7.01 1.78 16.71
C ALA A 74 -7.91 0.53 16.58
N VAL A 75 -8.34 -0.04 17.70
CA VAL A 75 -9.24 -1.21 17.71
C VAL A 75 -10.58 -0.87 17.09
N LYS A 76 -11.18 0.28 17.46
CA LYS A 76 -12.45 0.75 16.89
C LYS A 76 -12.32 0.99 15.39
N ALA A 77 -11.29 1.72 14.97
CA ALA A 77 -11.05 2.01 13.55
C ALA A 77 -10.85 0.73 12.71
N ARG A 78 -10.17 -0.27 13.27
CA ARG A 78 -10.02 -1.59 12.65
C ARG A 78 -11.37 -2.30 12.50
N GLN A 79 -12.19 -2.32 13.54
CA GLN A 79 -13.51 -2.96 13.50
C GLN A 79 -14.42 -2.30 12.45
N GLU A 80 -14.43 -0.97 12.38
CA GLU A 80 -15.18 -0.23 11.36
C GLU A 80 -14.67 -0.52 9.94
N ALA A 81 -13.34 -0.58 9.75
CA ALA A 81 -12.75 -0.92 8.47
C ALA A 81 -13.04 -2.36 8.04
N GLU A 82 -12.97 -3.33 8.97
CA GLU A 82 -13.32 -4.72 8.71
C GLU A 82 -14.81 -4.88 8.40
N ALA A 83 -15.68 -4.25 9.19
CA ALA A 83 -17.13 -4.28 8.97
C ALA A 83 -17.49 -3.70 7.60
N ALA A 84 -16.91 -2.56 7.21
CA ALA A 84 -17.14 -1.97 5.89
C ALA A 84 -16.71 -2.92 4.75
N GLY A 85 -15.51 -3.50 4.83
CA GLY A 85 -15.04 -4.44 3.80
C GLY A 85 -15.85 -5.73 3.73
N ARG A 86 -16.28 -6.27 4.88
CA ARG A 86 -17.19 -7.43 4.93
C ARG A 86 -18.58 -7.09 4.40
N GLY A 87 -19.09 -5.91 4.69
CA GLY A 87 -20.35 -5.41 4.12
C GLY A 87 -20.30 -5.36 2.59
N THR A 88 -19.18 -4.87 2.03
CA THR A 88 -18.95 -4.94 0.57
C THR A 88 -18.98 -6.38 0.07
N ILE A 89 -18.25 -7.32 0.68
CA ILE A 89 -18.27 -8.74 0.27
C ILE A 89 -19.70 -9.31 0.33
N GLY A 90 -20.43 -9.01 1.40
CA GLY A 90 -21.81 -9.48 1.56
C GLY A 90 -22.73 -8.97 0.45
N ALA A 91 -22.59 -7.72 0.02
CA ALA A 91 -23.33 -7.19 -1.12
C ALA A 91 -22.95 -7.90 -2.43
N TRP A 92 -21.66 -8.18 -2.65
CA TRP A 92 -21.22 -8.96 -3.81
C TRP A 92 -21.84 -10.37 -3.83
N GLU A 93 -21.93 -11.03 -2.68
CA GLU A 93 -22.57 -12.35 -2.56
C GLU A 93 -24.09 -12.28 -2.77
N ALA A 94 -24.75 -11.26 -2.25
CA ALA A 94 -26.21 -11.15 -2.28
C ALA A 94 -26.76 -10.64 -3.62
N GLU A 95 -26.03 -9.75 -4.29
CA GLU A 95 -26.54 -8.98 -5.43
C GLU A 95 -25.97 -9.43 -6.78
N THR A 96 -24.96 -10.30 -6.78
CA THR A 96 -24.33 -10.78 -8.02
C THR A 96 -24.53 -12.29 -8.21
N PRO A 97 -24.35 -12.83 -9.42
CA PRO A 97 -24.41 -14.29 -9.67
C PRO A 97 -23.25 -15.10 -9.07
N LEU A 98 -22.37 -14.48 -8.28
CA LEU A 98 -21.16 -15.09 -7.73
C LEU A 98 -21.44 -15.79 -6.40
N THR A 99 -20.92 -17.00 -6.22
CA THR A 99 -21.06 -17.73 -4.95
C THR A 99 -19.81 -17.55 -4.09
N LEU A 100 -19.93 -16.92 -2.92
CA LEU A 100 -18.79 -16.70 -2.03
C LEU A 100 -18.22 -18.05 -1.54
N GLY A 101 -16.89 -18.16 -1.60
CA GLY A 101 -16.20 -19.39 -1.25
C GLY A 101 -15.08 -19.21 -0.21
N LEU A 102 -14.35 -18.10 -0.30
CA LEU A 102 -13.18 -17.86 0.53
C LEU A 102 -12.92 -16.36 0.69
N VAL A 103 -12.66 -15.92 1.92
CA VAL A 103 -12.25 -14.56 2.27
C VAL A 103 -10.87 -14.60 2.92
N ILE A 104 -10.02 -13.67 2.49
CA ILE A 104 -8.71 -13.40 3.09
C ILE A 104 -8.70 -11.98 3.61
N LEU A 105 -8.40 -11.83 4.89
CA LEU A 105 -8.22 -10.54 5.53
C LEU A 105 -6.80 -10.45 6.08
N GLU A 106 -6.06 -9.44 5.66
CA GLU A 106 -4.73 -9.11 6.15
C GLU A 106 -4.76 -7.72 6.80
N ASP A 107 -4.33 -7.67 8.05
CA ASP A 107 -4.28 -6.46 8.88
C ASP A 107 -2.84 -6.31 9.39
N VAL A 108 -2.23 -5.16 9.12
CA VAL A 108 -0.83 -4.90 9.49
C VAL A 108 -0.66 -3.47 9.97
N CYS A 109 0.01 -3.31 11.11
CA CYS A 109 0.47 -2.05 11.65
C CYS A 109 1.99 -1.95 11.49
N ILE A 110 2.46 -0.85 10.90
CA ILE A 110 3.87 -0.59 10.66
C ILE A 110 4.26 0.69 11.41
N GLY A 111 5.38 0.65 12.11
CA GLY A 111 5.98 1.81 12.75
C GLY A 111 6.66 2.74 11.74
N GLY A 112 6.71 4.02 12.06
CA GLY A 112 7.45 5.00 11.28
C GLY A 112 8.92 4.66 11.14
N ARG A 113 9.48 4.84 9.95
CA ARG A 113 10.92 4.66 9.67
C ARG A 113 11.70 5.95 9.93
N ASP A 114 13.02 5.85 9.98
CA ASP A 114 13.91 7.01 9.94
C ASP A 114 13.73 7.78 8.61
N LYS A 115 14.15 9.04 8.58
CA LYS A 115 14.00 9.89 7.39
C LYS A 115 14.64 9.23 6.16
N GLU A 116 13.84 8.98 5.13
CA GLU A 116 14.31 8.36 3.90
C GLU A 116 14.92 9.44 3.00
N TRP A 117 16.25 9.40 2.79
CA TRP A 117 16.98 10.43 2.04
C TRP A 117 16.93 10.24 0.52
N PHE A 118 16.71 8.99 0.05
CA PHE A 118 16.82 8.66 -1.39
C PHE A 118 15.55 8.04 -1.98
N PHE A 119 14.66 7.45 -1.17
CA PHE A 119 13.41 6.85 -1.63
C PHE A 119 12.29 7.15 -0.62
N GLN A 120 11.54 8.23 -0.84
CA GLN A 120 10.43 8.63 0.04
C GLN A 120 9.23 7.70 -0.17
N THR A 121 9.15 6.62 0.61
CA THR A 121 7.94 5.79 0.74
C THR A 121 6.86 6.50 1.58
N GLY A 122 7.26 7.56 2.31
CA GLY A 122 6.39 8.34 3.18
C GLY A 122 6.21 7.73 4.57
N ASP A 123 6.87 6.61 4.86
CA ASP A 123 6.87 5.95 6.17
C ASP A 123 7.66 6.75 7.21
N ASP A 124 8.45 7.74 6.79
CA ASP A 124 9.14 8.69 7.65
C ASP A 124 8.21 9.73 8.29
N LYS A 125 6.99 9.92 7.75
CA LYS A 125 6.00 10.92 8.20
C LYS A 125 5.08 10.44 9.32
N TYR A 126 5.08 9.14 9.62
CA TYR A 126 4.16 8.53 10.58
C TYR A 126 4.90 8.00 11.80
N LYS A 127 4.24 7.94 12.95
CA LYS A 127 4.64 7.12 14.11
C LYS A 127 4.12 5.70 13.93
N ILE A 128 2.90 5.57 13.42
CA ILE A 128 2.26 4.29 13.09
C ILE A 128 1.31 4.48 11.90
N ARG A 129 1.25 3.48 11.03
CA ARG A 129 0.23 3.32 10.01
C ARG A 129 -0.30 1.89 10.06
N CYS A 130 -1.59 1.73 10.26
CA CYS A 130 -2.27 0.45 10.19
C CYS A 130 -3.12 0.36 8.92
N MET A 131 -3.03 -0.80 8.28
CA MET A 131 -3.55 -1.07 6.95
C MET A 131 -4.36 -2.35 6.99
N LEU A 132 -5.50 -2.33 6.31
CA LEU A 132 -6.35 -3.49 6.12
C LEU A 132 -6.48 -3.78 4.63
N SER A 133 -6.25 -5.03 4.25
CA SER A 133 -6.44 -5.58 2.91
C SER A 133 -7.43 -6.73 3.00
N ILE A 134 -8.42 -6.73 2.12
CA ILE A 134 -9.45 -7.77 2.06
C ILE A 134 -9.58 -8.24 0.62
N SER A 135 -9.53 -9.55 0.44
CA SER A 135 -9.81 -10.21 -0.83
C SER A 135 -10.89 -11.27 -0.63
N ALA A 136 -11.80 -11.40 -1.58
CA ALA A 136 -12.79 -12.47 -1.58
C ALA A 136 -12.75 -13.23 -2.91
N TYR A 137 -12.96 -14.53 -2.82
CA TYR A 137 -12.91 -15.49 -3.91
C TYR A 137 -14.28 -16.14 -4.03
N PHE A 138 -14.80 -16.13 -5.25
CA PHE A 138 -16.14 -16.61 -5.58
C PHE A 138 -16.07 -17.67 -6.65
N GLY A 139 -16.95 -18.66 -6.56
CA GLY A 139 -17.17 -19.64 -7.62
C GLY A 139 -18.22 -19.18 -8.62
N ALA A 140 -18.06 -19.58 -9.88
CA ALA A 140 -19.03 -19.40 -10.95
C ALA A 140 -18.89 -20.51 -12.01
N ASP A 141 -19.90 -20.65 -12.89
CA ASP A 141 -19.86 -21.57 -14.03
C ASP A 141 -19.09 -20.93 -15.22
N PRO A 142 -18.04 -21.58 -15.76
CA PRO A 142 -17.28 -21.06 -16.90
C PRO A 142 -18.08 -20.94 -18.21
N ARG A 143 -19.28 -21.50 -18.29
CA ARG A 143 -20.18 -21.37 -19.45
C ARG A 143 -20.98 -20.07 -19.45
N THR A 144 -21.09 -19.41 -18.30
CA THR A 144 -21.94 -18.22 -18.11
C THR A 144 -21.14 -16.95 -17.85
N VAL A 145 -19.85 -16.89 -18.23
CA VAL A 145 -18.97 -15.74 -17.91
C VAL A 145 -19.57 -14.41 -18.35
N ALA A 146 -20.17 -14.36 -19.55
CA ALA A 146 -20.87 -13.18 -20.03
C ALA A 146 -21.97 -12.73 -19.06
N ASP A 147 -22.87 -13.65 -18.69
CA ASP A 147 -24.02 -13.37 -17.83
C ASP A 147 -23.59 -13.09 -16.39
N THR A 148 -22.53 -13.73 -15.91
CA THR A 148 -21.94 -13.43 -14.59
C THR A 148 -21.41 -11.99 -14.54
N ILE A 149 -20.66 -11.55 -15.56
CA ILE A 149 -20.13 -10.18 -15.61
C ILE A 149 -21.28 -9.19 -15.80
N ASP A 150 -22.22 -9.45 -16.72
CA ASP A 150 -23.42 -8.62 -16.95
C ASP A 150 -24.28 -8.49 -15.67
N GLY A 151 -24.39 -9.55 -14.87
CA GLY A 151 -25.03 -9.54 -13.56
C GLY A 151 -24.29 -8.68 -12.54
N VAL A 152 -22.94 -8.72 -12.52
CA VAL A 152 -22.14 -7.80 -11.70
C VAL A 152 -22.38 -6.35 -12.11
N LEU A 153 -22.44 -6.05 -13.41
CA LEU A 153 -22.72 -4.70 -13.89
C LEU A 153 -24.15 -4.25 -13.53
N SER A 154 -25.13 -5.15 -13.67
CA SER A 154 -26.53 -4.89 -13.29
C SER A 154 -26.67 -4.58 -11.80
N ALA A 155 -25.90 -5.27 -10.94
CA ALA A 155 -25.85 -4.97 -9.52
C ALA A 155 -25.27 -3.57 -9.23
N GLY A 156 -24.27 -3.14 -10.00
CA GLY A 156 -23.69 -1.79 -9.89
C GLY A 156 -24.51 -0.66 -10.50
N ASP A 157 -25.52 -0.97 -11.34
CA ASP A 157 -26.46 0.05 -11.85
C ASP A 157 -27.47 0.49 -10.78
N GLN A 158 -27.62 -0.28 -9.70
CA GLN A 158 -28.51 0.09 -8.60
C GLN A 158 -28.03 1.36 -7.90
N THR A 159 -28.98 2.20 -7.47
CA THR A 159 -28.66 3.42 -6.72
C THR A 159 -27.96 3.06 -5.40
N ASP A 160 -26.88 3.77 -5.08
CA ASP A 160 -26.04 3.54 -3.90
C ASP A 160 -25.41 2.13 -3.81
N SER A 161 -25.27 1.44 -4.94
CA SER A 161 -24.65 0.12 -4.98
C SER A 161 -23.19 0.15 -4.51
N PRO A 162 -22.78 -0.76 -3.60
CA PRO A 162 -21.38 -0.94 -3.22
C PRO A 162 -20.56 -1.67 -4.30
N ILE A 163 -21.20 -2.12 -5.39
CA ILE A 163 -20.54 -2.77 -6.53
C ILE A 163 -19.95 -1.71 -7.44
N ALA A 164 -18.61 -1.68 -7.55
CA ALA A 164 -17.89 -0.60 -8.22
C ALA A 164 -17.95 -0.61 -9.76
N PHE A 165 -18.61 -1.60 -10.37
CA PHE A 165 -18.69 -1.79 -11.80
C PHE A 165 -20.14 -1.77 -12.26
N ASN A 166 -20.44 -0.98 -13.29
CA ASN A 166 -21.77 -0.77 -13.82
C ASN A 166 -21.72 -0.67 -15.36
N HIS A 167 -22.86 -0.55 -16.02
CA HIS A 167 -22.92 -0.51 -17.49
C HIS A 167 -22.41 0.82 -18.10
N ASP A 168 -22.15 1.85 -17.30
CA ASP A 168 -21.47 3.07 -17.77
C ASP A 168 -19.97 2.83 -17.99
N PHE A 169 -19.41 1.77 -17.40
CA PHE A 169 -18.02 1.40 -17.63
C PHE A 169 -17.85 0.73 -19.01
N LEU A 170 -17.55 1.56 -20.02
CA LEU A 170 -17.42 1.14 -21.42
C LEU A 170 -16.60 -0.14 -21.63
N TYR A 171 -15.47 -0.27 -20.93
CA TYR A 171 -14.61 -1.45 -21.03
C TYR A 171 -15.29 -2.73 -20.51
N ALA A 172 -16.09 -2.65 -19.45
CA ALA A 172 -16.80 -3.83 -18.96
C ALA A 172 -17.86 -4.32 -19.96
N ARG A 173 -18.56 -3.40 -20.65
CA ARG A 173 -19.51 -3.78 -21.71
C ARG A 173 -18.82 -4.51 -22.87
N THR A 174 -17.64 -4.04 -23.31
CA THR A 174 -16.91 -4.72 -24.38
C THR A 174 -16.40 -6.10 -23.95
N VAL A 175 -16.07 -6.28 -22.68
CA VAL A 175 -15.76 -7.60 -22.10
C VAL A 175 -16.98 -8.53 -22.16
N VAL A 176 -18.17 -8.06 -21.78
CA VAL A 176 -19.40 -8.86 -21.88
C VAL A 176 -19.67 -9.26 -23.34
N ASP A 177 -19.58 -8.31 -24.29
CA ASP A 177 -19.79 -8.60 -25.71
C ASP A 177 -18.77 -9.60 -26.27
N TYR A 178 -17.53 -9.56 -25.80
CA TYR A 178 -16.51 -10.55 -26.14
C TYR A 178 -16.92 -11.97 -25.71
N TYR A 179 -17.39 -12.13 -24.46
CA TYR A 179 -17.85 -13.45 -23.99
C TYR A 179 -19.14 -13.90 -24.68
N ARG A 180 -20.00 -12.98 -25.11
CA ARG A 180 -21.18 -13.29 -25.95
C ARG A 180 -20.82 -13.62 -27.42
N GLY A 181 -19.56 -13.46 -27.82
CA GLY A 181 -19.11 -13.71 -29.20
C GLY A 181 -19.55 -12.64 -30.20
N LYS A 182 -19.94 -11.45 -29.73
CA LYS A 182 -20.39 -10.34 -30.59
C LYS A 182 -19.23 -9.54 -31.17
N ASN A 183 -18.13 -9.42 -30.41
CA ASN A 183 -16.96 -8.63 -30.78
C ASN A 183 -15.67 -9.45 -30.60
N GLY A 184 -14.61 -9.05 -31.31
CA GLY A 184 -13.25 -9.52 -31.03
C GLY A 184 -12.78 -9.10 -29.63
N ALA A 185 -11.62 -9.61 -29.20
CA ALA A 185 -11.07 -9.28 -27.89
C ALA A 185 -10.91 -7.75 -27.70
N PRO A 186 -11.19 -7.19 -26.51
CA PRO A 186 -11.25 -5.73 -26.29
C PRO A 186 -9.94 -4.97 -26.59
N VAL A 187 -8.82 -5.69 -26.71
CA VAL A 187 -7.48 -5.12 -26.93
C VAL A 187 -6.91 -5.47 -28.33
N GLY A 188 -7.76 -5.95 -29.26
CA GLY A 188 -7.40 -6.17 -30.67
C GLY A 188 -7.55 -7.62 -31.16
N HIS A 189 -7.31 -7.83 -32.45
CA HIS A 189 -7.64 -9.07 -33.18
C HIS A 189 -6.89 -10.33 -32.70
N ASN A 190 -5.80 -10.17 -31.94
CA ASN A 190 -5.01 -11.24 -31.34
C ASN A 190 -4.85 -11.07 -29.81
N ALA A 191 -5.71 -10.27 -29.19
CA ALA A 191 -5.58 -10.01 -27.76
C ALA A 191 -5.97 -11.23 -26.93
N VAL A 192 -5.24 -11.39 -25.82
CA VAL A 192 -5.54 -12.37 -24.79
C VAL A 192 -6.94 -12.11 -24.25
N GLU A 193 -7.63 -13.19 -23.86
CA GLU A 193 -8.93 -13.11 -23.20
C GLU A 193 -8.89 -12.11 -22.03
N PRO A 194 -9.87 -11.19 -21.94
CA PRO A 194 -9.96 -10.29 -20.81
C PRO A 194 -10.32 -11.06 -19.55
N THR A 195 -9.48 -10.96 -18.51
CA THR A 195 -9.65 -11.65 -17.22
C THR A 195 -9.68 -10.68 -16.03
N ARG A 196 -9.85 -9.37 -16.29
CA ARG A 196 -9.77 -8.31 -15.28
C ARG A 196 -10.70 -7.13 -15.58
N LEU A 197 -11.36 -6.61 -14.54
CA LEU A 197 -11.91 -5.26 -14.49
C LEU A 197 -11.25 -4.49 -13.34
N SER A 198 -10.79 -3.28 -13.61
CA SER A 198 -10.19 -2.40 -12.59
C SER A 198 -10.55 -0.96 -12.87
N LYS A 199 -10.87 -0.22 -11.82
CA LYS A 199 -11.06 1.23 -11.82
C LYS A 199 -10.17 1.83 -10.74
N ALA A 200 -9.50 2.92 -11.06
CA ALA A 200 -8.48 3.50 -10.19
C ALA A 200 -9.08 3.87 -8.82
N GLY A 201 -8.42 3.44 -7.74
CA GLY A 201 -8.86 3.71 -6.37
C GLY A 201 -10.06 2.89 -5.89
N THR A 202 -10.56 1.93 -6.67
CA THR A 202 -11.70 1.06 -6.31
C THR A 202 -11.34 -0.41 -6.35
N ILE A 203 -12.34 -1.27 -6.14
CA ILE A 203 -12.22 -2.73 -6.24
C ILE A 203 -11.65 -3.13 -7.60
N THR A 204 -10.82 -4.17 -7.60
CA THR A 204 -10.39 -4.88 -8.81
C THR A 204 -11.02 -6.26 -8.82
N LEU A 205 -11.65 -6.64 -9.93
CA LEU A 205 -12.21 -7.96 -10.21
C LEU A 205 -11.28 -8.69 -11.18
N ASN A 206 -10.87 -9.91 -10.85
CA ASN A 206 -10.15 -10.82 -11.74
C ASN A 206 -10.87 -12.17 -11.80
N TRP A 207 -10.66 -12.94 -12.85
CA TRP A 207 -11.20 -14.30 -12.94
C TRP A 207 -10.31 -15.25 -13.73
N ASP A 208 -10.56 -16.54 -13.58
CA ASP A 208 -9.88 -17.57 -14.37
C ASP A 208 -10.15 -17.39 -15.87
N GLN A 209 -9.11 -17.56 -16.67
CA GLN A 209 -9.23 -17.65 -18.12
C GLN A 209 -9.99 -18.93 -18.53
N VAL A 210 -11.05 -18.79 -19.34
CA VAL A 210 -11.91 -19.92 -19.76
C VAL A 210 -11.73 -20.32 -21.23
N ARG A 211 -11.12 -19.46 -22.06
CA ARG A 211 -10.79 -19.71 -23.48
C ARG A 211 -9.27 -19.79 -23.66
N GLY A 212 -8.82 -20.55 -24.66
CA GLY A 212 -7.41 -20.67 -25.03
C GLY A 212 -6.80 -22.06 -24.76
N GLU A 213 -5.89 -22.47 -25.64
CA GLU A 213 -5.47 -23.88 -25.78
C GLU A 213 -4.20 -24.25 -24.99
N ASN A 214 -3.30 -23.31 -24.68
CA ASN A 214 -1.93 -23.67 -24.26
C ASN A 214 -1.52 -23.24 -22.82
N ARG A 215 -2.02 -22.12 -22.30
CA ARG A 215 -1.80 -21.69 -20.91
C ARG A 215 -2.99 -20.87 -20.43
N ARG A 216 -3.73 -21.41 -19.46
CA ARG A 216 -4.80 -20.67 -18.79
C ARG A 216 -4.18 -19.84 -17.68
N GLU A 217 -4.34 -18.52 -17.73
CA GLU A 217 -4.10 -17.67 -16.57
C GLU A 217 -5.22 -17.95 -15.55
N LEU A 218 -4.85 -18.50 -14.40
CA LEU A 218 -5.77 -18.87 -13.35
C LEU A 218 -5.54 -17.99 -12.13
N ILE A 219 -6.59 -17.77 -11.36
CA ILE A 219 -6.50 -17.17 -10.04
C ILE A 219 -5.64 -18.08 -9.15
N ASP A 220 -4.54 -17.51 -8.67
CA ASP A 220 -3.62 -18.16 -7.74
C ASP A 220 -4.25 -18.36 -6.35
N GLU A 221 -3.76 -19.38 -5.65
CA GLU A 221 -4.00 -19.53 -4.23
C GLU A 221 -3.55 -18.26 -3.47
N PRO A 222 -4.30 -17.86 -2.43
CA PRO A 222 -3.83 -16.79 -1.57
C PRO A 222 -2.50 -17.18 -0.93
N ARG A 223 -1.64 -16.18 -0.72
CA ARG A 223 -0.39 -16.38 0.00
C ARG A 223 -0.67 -16.94 1.38
N SER A 224 0.18 -17.84 1.85
CA SER A 224 0.07 -18.37 3.20
C SER A 224 0.03 -17.23 4.20
N CYS A 225 -0.96 -17.26 5.09
CA CYS A 225 -1.05 -16.31 6.19
C CYS A 225 0.26 -16.33 6.98
N ALA A 226 0.92 -15.19 7.04
CA ALA A 226 2.05 -15.02 7.93
C ALA A 226 1.62 -15.21 9.40
N PRO A 227 2.57 -15.50 10.31
CA PRO A 227 2.26 -15.73 11.72
C PRO A 227 1.37 -14.63 12.31
N HIS A 228 0.30 -15.05 12.96
CA HIS A 228 -0.63 -14.16 13.66
C HIS A 228 0.09 -13.55 14.88
N ASP A 229 0.29 -12.24 14.89
CA ASP A 229 0.97 -11.51 15.96
C ASP A 229 0.18 -10.23 16.34
N PRO A 230 -1.01 -10.39 16.94
CA PRO A 230 -1.83 -9.26 17.33
C PRO A 230 -1.15 -8.45 18.46
N PRO A 231 -1.33 -7.12 18.51
CA PRO A 231 -2.16 -6.29 17.63
C PRO A 231 -1.45 -5.81 16.33
N ILE A 232 -0.21 -6.22 16.08
CA ILE A 232 0.61 -5.70 14.97
C ILE A 232 0.23 -6.34 13.65
N LYS A 233 -0.05 -7.64 13.65
CA LYS A 233 -0.35 -8.40 12.43
C LYS A 233 -1.45 -9.41 12.66
N ARG A 234 -2.46 -9.40 11.80
CA ARG A 234 -3.49 -10.43 11.75
C ARG A 234 -3.71 -10.87 10.31
N CYS A 235 -3.81 -12.17 10.11
CA CYS A 235 -4.24 -12.75 8.83
C CYS A 235 -5.35 -13.75 9.14
N LEU A 236 -6.50 -13.57 8.52
CA LEU A 236 -7.63 -14.47 8.62
C LEU A 236 -7.91 -15.07 7.25
N LYS A 237 -8.19 -16.38 7.27
CA LYS A 237 -8.60 -17.16 6.10
C LYS A 237 -9.91 -17.85 6.46
N GLU A 238 -10.98 -17.53 5.74
CA GLU A 238 -12.34 -17.94 6.10
C GLU A 238 -13.10 -18.48 4.88
N PRO A 239 -13.52 -19.76 4.88
CA PRO A 239 -13.16 -20.82 5.83
C PRO A 239 -11.68 -21.20 5.71
N GLY A 240 -11.03 -21.55 6.83
CA GLY A 240 -9.60 -21.87 6.86
C GLY A 240 -9.22 -23.09 5.99
N SER A 241 -10.13 -24.05 5.85
CA SER A 241 -9.94 -25.28 5.08
C SER A 241 -10.08 -25.11 3.57
N THR A 242 -10.79 -24.09 3.10
CA THR A 242 -11.11 -23.93 1.67
C THR A 242 -9.91 -23.40 0.90
N THR A 243 -9.63 -23.95 -0.29
CA THR A 243 -8.62 -23.45 -1.23
C THR A 243 -9.26 -22.93 -2.51
N VAL A 244 -8.54 -22.13 -3.29
CA VAL A 244 -8.98 -21.69 -4.62
C VAL A 244 -9.17 -22.90 -5.54
N LYS A 245 -8.32 -23.92 -5.41
CA LYS A 245 -8.46 -25.20 -6.08
C LYS A 245 -9.78 -25.89 -5.75
N ASP A 246 -10.20 -25.90 -4.49
CA ASP A 246 -11.49 -26.51 -4.08
C ASP A 246 -12.67 -25.78 -4.71
N LEU A 247 -12.63 -24.44 -4.75
CA LEU A 247 -13.65 -23.62 -5.42
C LEU A 247 -13.70 -23.94 -6.91
N ARG A 248 -12.55 -24.02 -7.57
CA ARG A 248 -12.47 -24.36 -9.00
C ARG A 248 -12.99 -25.76 -9.28
N ASN A 249 -12.68 -26.75 -8.44
CA ASN A 249 -13.21 -28.10 -8.57
C ASN A 249 -14.75 -28.14 -8.42
N LYS A 250 -15.30 -27.32 -7.53
CA LYS A 250 -16.74 -27.29 -7.23
C LYS A 250 -17.55 -26.52 -8.28
N TYR A 251 -17.06 -25.36 -8.71
CA TYR A 251 -17.84 -24.43 -9.54
C TYR A 251 -17.35 -24.35 -10.99
N GLY A 252 -16.11 -24.75 -11.26
CA GLY A 252 -15.50 -24.75 -12.59
C GLY A 252 -14.56 -23.58 -12.84
N MET A 253 -14.87 -22.40 -12.28
CA MET A 253 -13.96 -21.23 -12.31
C MET A 253 -14.05 -20.39 -11.03
N VAL A 254 -13.05 -19.54 -10.84
CA VAL A 254 -12.95 -18.62 -9.70
C VAL A 254 -12.86 -17.16 -10.15
N PHE A 255 -13.66 -16.32 -9.50
CA PHE A 255 -13.52 -14.87 -9.50
C PHE A 255 -12.85 -14.43 -8.21
N LYS A 256 -12.03 -13.37 -8.27
CA LYS A 256 -11.39 -12.73 -7.13
C LYS A 256 -11.67 -11.24 -7.15
N ILE A 257 -12.26 -10.72 -6.07
CA ILE A 257 -12.25 -9.28 -5.80
C ILE A 257 -11.11 -8.94 -4.84
N THR A 258 -10.45 -7.82 -5.12
CA THR A 258 -9.47 -7.20 -4.22
C THR A 258 -9.98 -5.81 -3.85
N ILE A 259 -10.30 -5.60 -2.58
CA ILE A 259 -10.68 -4.29 -2.05
C ILE A 259 -9.39 -3.46 -1.86
N PRO A 260 -9.37 -2.17 -2.23
CA PRO A 260 -8.21 -1.31 -2.01
C PRO A 260 -7.75 -1.31 -0.54
N ILE A 261 -6.43 -1.27 -0.34
CA ILE A 261 -5.85 -1.19 0.99
C ILE A 261 -6.35 0.08 1.69
N LYS A 262 -6.95 -0.09 2.87
CA LYS A 262 -7.44 1.01 3.70
C LYS A 262 -6.46 1.31 4.81
N ASN A 263 -5.90 2.53 4.80
CA ASN A 263 -5.17 3.08 5.94
C ASN A 263 -6.17 3.49 7.03
N TYR A 264 -6.57 2.57 7.91
CA TYR A 264 -7.65 2.81 8.87
C TYR A 264 -7.20 3.58 10.11
N TYR A 265 -5.91 3.54 10.44
CA TYR A 265 -5.38 4.25 11.60
C TYR A 265 -3.98 4.78 11.32
N THR A 266 -3.78 6.09 11.51
CA THR A 266 -2.47 6.73 11.32
C THR A 266 -2.22 7.77 12.40
N ILE A 267 -0.99 7.80 12.92
CA ILE A 267 -0.50 8.89 13.76
C ILE A 267 0.71 9.48 13.06
N ARG A 268 0.73 10.79 12.82
CA ARG A 268 1.87 11.51 12.22
C ARG A 268 2.95 11.82 13.26
N LYS A 269 4.19 12.03 12.78
CA LYS A 269 5.29 12.48 13.65
C LYS A 269 5.09 13.91 14.14
#